data_AF-A0A0M3J0J7-F1
#
_entry.id   AF-A0A0M3J0J7-F1
#
_cell.length_a   1.000
_cell.length_b   1.000
_cell.length_c   1.000
_cell.angle_alpha   90.00
_cell.angle_beta   90.00
_cell.angle_gamma   90.00
#
_symmetry.space_group_name_H-M   'P 1'
#
loop_
_entity.id
_entity.type
_entity.pdbx_description
1 polymer ?
#
loop_
_entity_poly.entity_id
_entity_poly.type
_entity_poly.pdbx_seq_one_letter_code
_entity_poly.pdbx_strand_id
1 'polypeptide(L)'
;MIQIAIAFDKPKLIYVHIVWRHGDRAPVINYPNNIHKVKYWPNGYGELTERGLSQQYALGRKLRGYYFNNSNDNQSEPFISRHHLYKQVYIRSTDKNRTLLSAMATVAGMFSTDDVSDRKFDKNDKDSDYSQMAWPHGWIPVPVHTIMTESRFVDNPFYQCERAAKLEADAYKSDDYQNMKREHKEFLEDIANKSGSPTTIENGFIREYDCYFCEHDITINALMIALNCELNVLGKLSEIGYGANVAFELYLINNLPYVK
;
A
#
# COMPACT_ATOMS: atom_id res chain seq x y z
N MET A 1 -52.45 -3.03 -16.46
CA MET A 1 -50.99 -2.94 -16.65
C MET A 1 -50.36 -3.21 -15.30
N ILE A 2 -49.72 -4.37 -15.11
CA ILE A 2 -49.07 -4.72 -13.83
C ILE A 2 -47.61 -4.28 -13.95
N GLN A 3 -47.19 -3.30 -13.15
CA GLN A 3 -45.78 -2.99 -12.95
C GLN A 3 -45.26 -3.88 -11.82
N ILE A 4 -44.33 -4.77 -12.15
CA ILE A 4 -43.51 -5.46 -11.16
C ILE A 4 -42.32 -4.55 -10.89
N ALA A 5 -42.29 -3.93 -9.71
CA ALA A 5 -41.09 -3.27 -9.21
C ALA A 5 -40.22 -4.33 -8.52
N ILE A 6 -39.05 -4.62 -9.08
CA ILE A 6 -38.03 -5.43 -8.40
C ILE A 6 -37.24 -4.46 -7.53
N ALA A 7 -37.48 -4.49 -6.23
CA ALA A 7 -36.60 -3.83 -5.27
C ALA A 7 -35.33 -4.68 -5.13
N PHE A 8 -34.19 -4.12 -5.52
CA PHE A 8 -32.89 -4.71 -5.17
C PHE A 8 -32.51 -4.22 -3.78
N ASP A 9 -32.08 -5.13 -2.90
CA ASP A 9 -31.50 -4.73 -1.62
C ASP A 9 -30.25 -3.88 -1.89
N LYS A 10 -30.09 -2.80 -1.11
CA LYS A 10 -28.87 -1.99 -1.16
C LYS A 10 -27.66 -2.91 -0.90
N PRO A 11 -26.59 -2.87 -1.73
CA PRO A 11 -25.40 -3.67 -1.50
C PRO A 11 -24.83 -3.43 -0.10
N LYS A 12 -24.64 -4.51 0.67
CA LYS A 12 -24.06 -4.45 2.01
C LYS A 12 -22.60 -4.88 1.96
N LEU A 13 -21.67 -3.97 2.27
CA LEU A 13 -20.26 -4.32 2.41
C LEU A 13 -20.07 -5.21 3.64
N ILE A 14 -19.39 -6.35 3.48
CA ILE A 14 -19.18 -7.33 4.55
C ILE A 14 -17.71 -7.66 4.81
N TYR A 15 -16.82 -7.45 3.83
CA TYR A 15 -15.38 -7.67 4.00
C TYR A 15 -14.58 -6.79 3.04
N VAL A 16 -13.41 -6.34 3.49
CA VAL A 16 -12.47 -5.56 2.70
C VAL A 16 -11.07 -6.13 2.89
N HIS A 17 -10.36 -6.34 1.79
CA HIS A 17 -8.93 -6.67 1.79
C HIS A 17 -8.17 -5.60 1.01
N ILE A 18 -7.20 -4.95 1.65
CA ILE A 18 -6.43 -3.86 1.04
C ILE A 18 -4.96 -4.21 1.06
N VAL A 19 -4.30 -4.07 -0.10
CA VAL A 19 -2.86 -4.18 -0.25
C VAL A 19 -2.35 -2.85 -0.78
N TRP A 20 -1.38 -2.26 -0.08
CA TRP A 20 -0.77 -0.99 -0.48
C TRP A 20 0.75 -1.05 -0.45
N ARG A 21 1.38 -0.28 -1.33
CA ARG A 21 2.82 -0.06 -1.33
C ARG A 21 3.19 0.93 -0.22
N HIS A 22 4.43 0.82 0.27
CA HIS A 22 5.02 1.82 1.15
C HIS A 22 5.01 3.22 0.53
N GLY A 23 5.11 4.26 1.35
CA GLY A 23 5.25 5.64 0.87
C GLY A 23 6.60 5.91 0.19
N ASP A 24 6.81 7.15 -0.23
CA ASP A 24 8.08 7.64 -0.75
C ASP A 24 9.26 7.29 0.17
N ARG A 25 10.36 6.87 -0.44
CA ARG A 25 11.55 6.36 0.25
C ARG A 25 12.81 6.83 -0.46
N ALA A 26 13.93 6.78 0.23
CA ALA A 26 15.23 6.90 -0.43
C ALA A 26 15.46 5.71 -1.41
N PRO A 27 16.34 5.87 -2.40
CA PRO A 27 16.77 4.79 -3.28
C PRO A 27 17.34 3.62 -2.47
N VAL A 28 17.09 2.38 -2.88
CA VAL A 28 17.63 1.18 -2.22
C VAL A 28 19.06 0.90 -2.66
N ILE A 29 19.38 1.23 -3.91
CA ILE A 29 20.70 1.03 -4.51
C ILE A 29 21.12 2.33 -5.20
N ASN A 30 22.42 2.63 -5.22
CA ASN A 30 22.97 3.77 -5.94
C ASN A 30 23.83 3.32 -7.14
N TYR A 31 24.02 4.20 -8.12
CA TYR A 31 24.93 4.00 -9.25
C TYR A 31 26.24 4.81 -9.11
N PRO A 32 27.35 4.37 -9.74
CA PRO A 32 28.68 4.95 -9.54
C PRO A 32 28.74 6.48 -9.71
N ASN A 33 28.20 6.97 -10.82
CA ASN A 33 28.27 8.39 -11.19
C ASN A 33 27.21 9.27 -10.50
N ASN A 34 26.35 8.73 -9.63
CA ASN A 34 25.36 9.55 -8.95
C ASN A 34 26.02 10.51 -7.96
N ILE A 35 25.76 11.80 -8.10
CA ILE A 35 26.25 12.83 -7.17
C ILE A 35 25.54 12.78 -5.81
N HIS A 36 24.30 12.28 -5.77
CA HIS A 36 23.48 12.17 -4.56
C HIS A 36 23.79 10.89 -3.78
N LYS A 37 24.90 10.94 -3.02
CA LYS A 37 25.33 9.87 -2.11
C LYS A 37 24.47 9.81 -0.82
N VAL A 38 24.75 8.83 0.05
CA VAL A 38 23.95 8.54 1.25
C VAL A 38 23.72 9.75 2.16
N LYS A 39 24.67 10.70 2.21
CA LYS A 39 24.55 11.94 3.02
C LYS A 39 23.36 12.83 2.66
N TYR A 40 22.79 12.67 1.46
CA TYR A 40 21.60 13.41 1.03
C TYR A 40 20.29 12.72 1.47
N TRP A 41 20.37 11.55 2.11
CA TRP A 41 19.26 10.76 2.61
C TRP A 41 19.38 10.64 4.13
N PRO A 42 18.70 11.50 4.91
CA PRO A 42 18.89 11.57 6.37
C PRO A 42 18.66 10.23 7.10
N ASN A 43 17.72 9.43 6.60
CA ASN A 43 17.39 8.13 7.14
C ASN A 43 18.22 6.99 6.50
N GLY A 44 19.06 7.29 5.50
CA GLY A 44 19.81 6.31 4.73
C GLY A 44 19.04 5.72 3.55
N TYR A 45 19.67 4.80 2.82
CA TYR A 45 19.11 4.16 1.63
C TYR A 45 17.96 3.20 1.95
N GLY A 46 16.96 3.19 1.08
CA GLY A 46 15.79 2.31 1.18
C GLY A 46 14.84 2.61 2.34
N GLU A 47 15.11 3.66 3.11
CA GLU A 47 14.30 4.12 4.24
C GLU A 47 13.22 5.11 3.81
N LEU A 48 12.11 5.09 4.55
CA LEU A 48 10.97 5.96 4.29
C LEU A 48 11.35 7.43 4.51
N THR A 49 10.89 8.32 3.63
CA THR A 49 11.08 9.77 3.80
C THR A 49 9.94 10.37 4.63
N GLU A 50 10.11 11.61 5.07
CA GLU A 50 9.03 12.39 5.70
C GLU A 50 7.85 12.58 4.75
N ARG A 51 8.13 12.75 3.45
CA ARG A 51 7.10 12.75 2.40
C ARG A 51 6.36 11.41 2.41
N GLY A 52 7.06 10.28 2.45
CA GLY A 52 6.44 8.95 2.51
C GLY A 52 5.56 8.74 3.74
N LEU A 53 5.96 9.24 4.91
CA LEU A 53 5.11 9.24 6.12
C LEU A 53 3.82 10.04 5.90
N SER A 54 3.93 11.26 5.35
CA SER A 54 2.77 12.12 5.07
C SER A 54 1.82 11.49 4.05
N GLN A 55 2.36 10.87 3.00
CA GLN A 55 1.57 10.15 2.00
C GLN A 55 0.76 9.01 2.62
N GLN A 56 1.37 8.22 3.50
CA GLN A 56 0.72 7.08 4.16
C GLN A 56 -0.31 7.54 5.19
N TYR A 57 -0.04 8.61 5.92
CA TYR A 57 -1.03 9.26 6.78
C TYR A 57 -2.25 9.73 5.98
N ALA A 58 -2.03 10.39 4.83
CA ALA A 58 -3.09 10.84 3.95
C ALA A 58 -3.91 9.67 3.36
N LEU A 59 -3.26 8.55 3.01
CA LEU A 59 -3.96 7.30 2.64
C LEU A 59 -4.87 6.85 3.79
N GLY A 60 -4.35 6.79 5.01
CA GLY A 60 -5.12 6.44 6.20
C GLY A 60 -6.38 7.30 6.35
N ARG A 61 -6.27 8.61 6.18
CA ARG A 61 -7.42 9.55 6.24
C ARG A 61 -8.46 9.27 5.17
N LYS A 62 -8.06 8.84 3.97
CA LYS A 62 -9.01 8.43 2.91
C LYS A 62 -9.70 7.12 3.26
N LEU A 63 -8.96 6.12 3.74
CA LEU A 63 -9.55 4.85 4.20
C LEU A 63 -10.54 5.07 5.34
N ARG A 64 -10.26 6.02 6.25
CA ARG A 64 -11.22 6.48 7.26
C ARG A 64 -12.49 7.03 6.60
N GLY A 65 -12.35 7.90 5.61
CA GLY A 65 -13.47 8.43 4.84
C GLY A 65 -14.35 7.34 4.23
N TYR A 66 -13.75 6.28 3.68
CA TYR A 66 -14.49 5.18 3.04
C TYR A 66 -15.15 4.22 4.05
N TYR A 67 -14.49 3.90 5.17
CA TYR A 67 -14.90 2.78 6.02
C TYR A 67 -15.40 3.17 7.42
N PHE A 68 -15.13 4.39 7.88
CA PHE A 68 -15.60 4.92 9.17
C PHE A 68 -16.66 5.99 9.06
N ASN A 69 -16.69 6.73 7.95
CA ASN A 69 -17.64 7.82 7.74
C ASN A 69 -18.68 7.35 6.74
N ASN A 70 -19.96 7.39 7.13
CA ASN A 70 -21.03 6.99 6.22
C ASN A 70 -21.02 7.84 4.95
N SER A 71 -21.15 7.16 3.83
CA SER A 71 -21.56 7.72 2.55
C SER A 71 -22.93 8.38 2.67
N ASN A 72 -22.98 9.70 2.87
CA ASN A 72 -24.09 10.66 2.67
C ASN A 72 -25.54 10.31 3.10
N ASP A 73 -25.80 9.14 3.68
CA ASP A 73 -27.09 8.66 4.12
C ASP A 73 -27.00 8.46 5.65
N ASN A 74 -27.60 9.39 6.39
CA ASN A 74 -27.59 9.48 7.86
C ASN A 74 -28.23 8.28 8.58
N GLN A 75 -28.50 7.18 7.88
CA GLN A 75 -29.18 5.98 8.39
C GLN A 75 -28.34 4.70 8.34
N SER A 76 -27.14 4.72 7.72
CA SER A 76 -26.28 3.53 7.65
C SER A 76 -25.41 3.43 8.91
N GLU A 77 -25.09 2.24 9.40
CA GLU A 77 -24.00 2.05 10.37
C GLU A 77 -22.65 2.06 9.64
N PRO A 78 -21.57 2.62 10.21
CA PRO A 78 -20.26 2.57 9.57
C PRO A 78 -19.80 1.12 9.42
N PHE A 79 -19.05 0.83 8.35
CA PHE A 79 -18.53 -0.52 8.09
C PHE A 79 -17.59 -0.99 9.21
N ILE A 80 -16.71 -0.10 9.69
CA ILE A 80 -15.85 -0.34 10.84
C ILE A 80 -16.38 0.47 12.02
N SER A 81 -16.67 -0.20 13.11
CA SER A 81 -17.08 0.45 14.35
C SER A 81 -15.90 1.15 15.01
N ARG A 82 -16.16 2.29 15.66
CA ARG A 82 -15.17 2.96 16.52
C ARG A 82 -14.82 2.12 17.76
N HIS A 83 -15.69 1.18 18.13
CA HIS A 83 -15.50 0.25 19.24
C HIS A 83 -15.05 -1.12 18.72
N HIS A 84 -14.21 -1.82 19.49
CA HIS A 84 -13.70 -3.17 19.16
C HIS A 84 -12.81 -3.30 17.91
N LEU A 85 -12.03 -2.25 17.58
CA LEU A 85 -11.08 -2.24 16.45
C LEU A 85 -10.23 -3.51 16.33
N TYR A 86 -9.73 -4.04 17.46
CA TYR A 86 -8.86 -5.21 17.51
C TYR A 86 -9.55 -6.53 17.08
N LYS A 87 -10.88 -6.59 17.01
CA LYS A 87 -11.64 -7.75 16.49
C LYS A 87 -12.03 -7.60 15.02
N GLN A 88 -11.98 -6.38 14.50
CA GLN A 88 -12.48 -6.03 13.16
C GLN A 88 -11.35 -5.79 12.16
N VAL A 89 -10.18 -5.37 12.64
CA VAL A 89 -9.05 -4.96 11.80
C VAL A 89 -7.83 -5.81 12.10
N TYR A 90 -7.24 -6.34 11.04
CA TYR A 90 -5.95 -7.02 11.07
C TYR A 90 -4.99 -6.33 10.11
N ILE A 91 -3.86 -5.83 10.61
CA ILE A 91 -2.83 -5.18 9.81
C ILE A 91 -1.58 -6.06 9.77
N ARG A 92 -1.10 -6.36 8.57
CA ARG A 92 0.14 -7.11 8.35
C ARG A 92 1.06 -6.34 7.43
N SER A 93 2.33 -6.25 7.81
CA SER A 93 3.39 -5.62 7.01
C SER A 93 4.53 -6.61 6.77
N THR A 94 5.23 -6.46 5.65
CA THR A 94 6.57 -7.02 5.51
C THR A 94 7.50 -6.45 6.58
N ASP A 95 8.44 -7.25 7.05
CA ASP A 95 9.51 -6.87 7.98
C ASP A 95 10.61 -6.08 7.22
N LYS A 96 10.28 -4.83 6.92
CA LYS A 96 11.18 -3.76 6.46
C LYS A 96 10.74 -2.48 7.16
N ASN A 97 11.69 -1.66 7.60
CA ASN A 97 11.43 -0.39 8.27
C ASN A 97 10.43 0.47 7.49
N ARG A 98 10.67 0.68 6.19
CA ARG A 98 9.78 1.46 5.32
C ARG A 98 8.34 0.97 5.26
N THR A 99 8.09 -0.34 5.31
CA THR A 99 6.72 -0.88 5.25
C THR A 99 6.05 -0.87 6.60
N LEU A 100 6.80 -1.14 7.68
CA LEU A 100 6.30 -1.04 9.05
C LEU A 100 5.92 0.40 9.39
N LEU A 101 6.80 1.36 9.10
CA LEU A 101 6.52 2.79 9.29
C LEU A 101 5.39 3.28 8.40
N SER A 102 5.30 2.79 7.16
CA SER A 102 4.15 3.11 6.28
C SER A 102 2.85 2.63 6.92
N ALA A 103 2.78 1.35 7.33
CA ALA A 103 1.58 0.79 7.95
C ALA A 103 1.20 1.54 9.24
N MET A 104 2.17 1.90 10.08
CA MET A 104 1.93 2.70 11.29
C MET A 104 1.37 4.09 10.95
N ALA A 105 1.91 4.76 9.91
CA ALA A 105 1.40 6.06 9.46
C ALA A 105 0.00 5.96 8.84
N THR A 106 -0.29 4.92 8.06
CA THR A 106 -1.64 4.64 7.52
C THR A 106 -2.64 4.43 8.63
N VAL A 107 -2.29 3.59 9.61
CA VAL A 107 -3.10 3.34 10.82
C VAL A 107 -3.32 4.65 11.59
N ALA A 108 -2.28 5.46 11.76
CA ALA A 108 -2.39 6.75 12.41
C ALA A 108 -3.43 7.64 11.74
N GLY A 109 -3.41 7.74 10.41
CA GLY A 109 -4.42 8.50 9.67
C GLY A 109 -5.82 7.86 9.75
N MET A 110 -5.89 6.54 9.68
CA MET A 110 -7.18 5.83 9.63
C MET A 110 -7.94 5.90 10.96
N PHE A 111 -7.22 5.75 12.07
CA PHE A 111 -7.79 5.65 13.41
C PHE A 111 -7.56 6.91 14.26
N SER A 112 -6.87 7.94 13.76
CA SER A 112 -6.84 9.21 14.47
C SER A 112 -8.24 9.78 14.65
N THR A 113 -8.52 10.25 15.86
CA THR A 113 -9.73 11.00 16.14
C THR A 113 -9.36 12.48 16.18
N ASP A 114 -10.04 13.28 15.36
CA ASP A 114 -10.04 14.74 15.54
C ASP A 114 -10.89 15.11 16.78
N ASP A 115 -11.75 14.17 17.20
CA ASP A 115 -12.62 14.29 18.34
C ASP A 115 -11.91 13.79 19.61
N VAL A 116 -11.57 14.75 20.47
CA VAL A 116 -11.04 14.58 21.84
C VAL A 116 -12.05 13.80 22.72
N SER A 117 -13.32 13.78 22.33
CA SER A 117 -14.42 13.31 23.18
C SER A 117 -14.60 11.78 23.21
N ASP A 118 -14.10 11.05 22.20
CA ASP A 118 -14.27 9.58 22.10
C ASP A 118 -13.28 8.79 22.97
N ARG A 119 -12.27 9.47 23.53
CA ARG A 119 -11.44 8.93 24.61
C ARG A 119 -11.32 9.98 25.70
N LYS A 120 -12.43 10.26 26.36
CA LYS A 120 -12.36 10.72 27.75
C LYS A 120 -11.70 9.61 28.55
N PHE A 121 -10.36 9.61 28.61
CA PHE A 121 -9.72 9.39 29.90
C PHE A 121 -10.33 10.46 30.78
N ASP A 122 -11.33 10.07 31.56
CA ASP A 122 -12.09 11.02 32.36
C ASP A 122 -11.09 11.73 33.26
N LYS A 123 -10.88 13.03 33.00
CA LYS A 123 -9.97 13.85 33.80
C LYS A 123 -10.43 13.95 35.26
N ASN A 124 -11.66 13.53 35.56
CA ASN A 124 -12.25 13.48 36.89
C ASN A 124 -12.27 12.06 37.50
N ASP A 125 -11.77 11.03 36.81
CA ASP A 125 -11.59 9.70 37.39
C ASP A 125 -10.38 9.71 38.33
N LYS A 126 -10.65 10.06 39.59
CA LYS A 126 -9.69 10.13 40.69
C LYS A 126 -9.13 8.76 41.10
N ASP A 127 -9.70 7.66 40.62
CA ASP A 127 -9.26 6.28 40.87
C ASP A 127 -8.49 5.69 39.68
N SER A 128 -8.37 6.42 38.56
CA SER A 128 -7.56 5.98 37.44
C SER A 128 -6.08 6.33 37.66
N ASP A 129 -5.26 5.29 37.81
CA ASP A 129 -3.79 5.33 37.66
C ASP A 129 -3.36 5.90 36.28
N TYR A 130 -4.34 6.12 35.39
CA TYR A 130 -4.22 6.70 34.06
C TYR A 130 -4.23 8.24 34.03
N SER A 131 -4.56 8.93 35.12
CA SER A 131 -4.55 10.41 35.19
C SER A 131 -3.15 11.03 35.00
N GLN A 132 -2.08 10.24 35.14
CA GLN A 132 -0.69 10.63 34.92
C GLN A 132 -0.11 10.11 33.59
N MET A 133 -0.88 9.34 32.80
CA MET A 133 -0.35 8.72 31.60
C MET A 133 -0.31 9.75 30.46
N ALA A 134 0.90 10.18 30.09
CA ALA A 134 1.18 11.12 29.00
C ALA A 134 0.94 10.49 27.61
N TRP A 135 -0.23 9.92 27.38
CA TRP A 135 -0.57 9.32 26.09
C TRP A 135 -0.81 10.42 25.05
N PRO A 136 -0.20 10.32 23.85
CA PRO A 136 -0.40 11.31 22.80
C PRO A 136 -1.89 11.46 22.44
N HIS A 137 -2.39 12.69 22.50
CA HIS A 137 -3.78 12.98 22.20
C HIS A 137 -4.12 12.61 20.74
N GLY A 138 -5.26 11.94 20.53
CA GLY A 138 -5.72 11.53 19.20
C GLY A 138 -4.99 10.33 18.58
N TRP A 139 -4.00 9.74 19.27
CA TRP A 139 -3.30 8.55 18.80
C TRP A 139 -3.95 7.26 19.33
N ILE A 140 -4.32 6.37 18.41
CA ILE A 140 -4.84 5.04 18.73
C ILE A 140 -3.80 4.00 18.31
N PRO A 141 -3.22 3.22 19.25
CA PRO A 141 -2.29 2.17 18.87
C PRO A 141 -3.10 1.02 18.26
N VAL A 142 -2.74 0.61 17.04
CA VAL A 142 -3.28 -0.59 16.40
C VAL A 142 -2.10 -1.53 16.10
N PRO A 143 -2.20 -2.83 16.44
CA PRO A 143 -1.15 -3.78 16.16
C PRO A 143 -0.85 -3.88 14.65
N VAL A 144 0.44 -3.79 14.30
CA VAL A 144 0.96 -4.10 12.97
C VAL A 144 1.77 -5.38 13.09
N HIS A 145 1.24 -6.48 12.53
CA HIS A 145 1.89 -7.77 12.58
C HIS A 145 2.94 -7.91 11.49
N THR A 146 4.02 -8.61 11.78
CA THR A 146 5.06 -8.92 10.79
C THR A 146 5.64 -10.30 11.01
N ILE A 147 6.29 -10.82 9.97
CA ILE A 147 7.00 -12.10 9.99
C ILE A 147 8.38 -11.84 9.40
N MET A 148 9.40 -12.43 10.03
CA MET A 148 10.79 -12.33 9.59
C MET A 148 10.93 -12.71 8.11
N THR A 149 11.82 -11.99 7.41
CA THR A 149 12.02 -12.11 5.95
C THR A 149 12.19 -13.55 5.45
N GLU A 150 12.91 -14.37 6.20
CA GLU A 150 13.26 -15.75 5.81
C GLU A 150 12.09 -16.74 5.90
N SER A 151 11.04 -16.40 6.64
CA SER A 151 9.85 -17.24 6.82
C SER A 151 8.65 -16.76 5.98
N ARG A 152 8.91 -15.94 4.94
CA ARG A 152 7.86 -15.30 4.12
C ARG A 152 7.47 -16.13 2.91
N PHE A 153 6.30 -16.77 3.01
CA PHE A 153 5.63 -17.42 1.86
C PHE A 153 4.51 -16.56 1.25
N VAL A 154 3.98 -15.58 2.00
CA VAL A 154 2.75 -14.86 1.63
C VAL A 154 3.04 -13.52 0.91
N ASP A 155 4.15 -12.87 1.24
CA ASP A 155 4.43 -11.47 0.89
C ASP A 155 5.87 -11.22 0.39
N ASN A 156 6.60 -12.29 0.07
CA ASN A 156 7.91 -12.19 -0.55
C ASN A 156 7.87 -12.78 -1.97
N PRO A 157 7.70 -11.94 -3.02
CA PRO A 157 7.76 -12.42 -4.39
C PRO A 157 9.17 -12.90 -4.79
N PHE A 158 10.18 -12.58 -3.98
CA PHE A 158 11.57 -12.98 -4.16
C PHE A 158 11.96 -14.16 -3.26
N TYR A 159 10.99 -14.90 -2.72
CA TYR A 159 11.29 -16.16 -2.06
C TYR A 159 11.95 -17.12 -3.05
N GLN A 160 12.88 -17.95 -2.57
CA GLN A 160 13.60 -18.89 -3.43
C GLN A 160 12.61 -19.86 -4.07
N CYS A 161 12.36 -19.66 -5.36
CA CYS A 161 11.45 -20.47 -6.15
C CYS A 161 12.12 -20.80 -7.48
N GLU A 162 12.58 -22.04 -7.61
CA GLU A 162 13.25 -22.52 -8.83
C GLU A 162 12.38 -22.35 -10.07
N ARG A 163 11.07 -22.55 -9.94
CA ARG A 163 10.14 -22.33 -11.05
C ARG A 163 10.06 -20.86 -11.45
N ALA A 164 10.03 -19.94 -10.49
CA ALA A 164 10.02 -18.50 -10.77
C ALA A 164 11.31 -18.08 -11.47
N ALA A 165 12.48 -18.54 -10.98
CA ALA A 165 13.76 -18.27 -11.62
C ALA A 165 13.82 -18.82 -13.06
N LYS A 166 13.25 -20.01 -13.30
CA LYS A 166 13.15 -20.56 -14.66
C LYS A 166 12.21 -19.73 -15.54
N LEU A 167 11.05 -19.32 -15.03
CA LEU A 167 10.09 -18.50 -15.77
C LEU A 167 10.67 -17.13 -16.12
N GLU A 168 11.43 -16.53 -15.20
CA GLU A 168 12.14 -15.28 -15.44
C GLU A 168 13.21 -15.45 -16.53
N ALA A 169 14.02 -16.52 -16.44
CA ALA A 169 15.01 -16.83 -17.47
C ALA A 169 14.39 -17.13 -18.84
N ASP A 170 13.22 -17.77 -18.88
CA ASP A 170 12.46 -18.03 -20.11
C ASP A 170 11.86 -16.72 -20.65
N ALA A 171 11.35 -15.83 -19.78
CA ALA A 171 10.86 -14.51 -20.16
C ALA A 171 11.94 -13.65 -20.80
N TYR A 172 13.18 -13.67 -20.27
CA TYR A 172 14.32 -12.98 -20.89
C TYR A 172 14.74 -13.56 -22.24
N LYS A 173 14.32 -14.79 -22.60
CA LYS A 173 14.57 -15.38 -23.92
C LYS A 173 13.42 -15.15 -24.91
N SER A 174 12.28 -14.64 -24.43
CA SER A 174 11.11 -14.42 -25.27
C SER A 174 11.39 -13.39 -26.37
N ASP A 175 10.70 -13.54 -27.51
CA ASP A 175 10.80 -12.59 -28.62
C ASP A 175 10.40 -11.18 -28.18
N ASP A 176 9.36 -11.04 -27.33
CA ASP A 176 8.91 -9.76 -26.78
C ASP A 176 10.03 -9.02 -26.06
N TYR A 177 10.69 -9.71 -25.12
CA TYR A 177 11.80 -9.12 -24.38
C TYR A 177 12.99 -8.79 -25.30
N GLN A 178 13.36 -9.70 -26.21
CA GLN A 178 14.48 -9.50 -27.12
C GLN A 178 14.23 -8.36 -28.12
N ASN A 179 12.98 -8.19 -28.57
CA ASN A 179 12.58 -7.09 -29.43
C ASN A 179 12.63 -5.76 -28.66
N MET A 180 12.05 -5.68 -27.47
CA MET A 180 12.12 -4.49 -26.61
C MET A 180 13.58 -4.08 -26.33
N LYS A 181 14.46 -5.05 -26.06
CA LYS A 181 15.90 -4.80 -25.88
C LYS A 181 16.55 -4.22 -27.13
N ARG A 182 16.18 -4.71 -28.31
CA ARG A 182 16.73 -4.24 -29.59
C ARG A 182 16.24 -2.84 -29.92
N GLU A 183 14.96 -2.59 -29.72
CA GLU A 183 14.30 -1.30 -29.97
C GLU A 183 14.86 -0.17 -29.08
N HIS A 184 15.23 -0.49 -27.84
CA HIS A 184 15.74 0.49 -26.88
C HIS A 184 17.26 0.45 -26.68
N LYS A 185 18.01 -0.20 -27.58
CA LYS A 185 19.45 -0.41 -27.44
C LYS A 185 20.23 0.89 -27.20
N GLU A 186 19.99 1.91 -28.02
CA GLU A 186 20.71 3.20 -27.92
C GLU A 186 20.44 3.91 -26.58
N PHE A 187 19.20 3.86 -26.11
CA PHE A 187 18.81 4.42 -24.82
C PHE A 187 19.51 3.70 -23.66
N LEU A 188 19.59 2.36 -23.70
CA LEU A 188 20.28 1.56 -22.68
C LEU A 188 21.79 1.85 -22.66
N GLU A 189 22.42 2.04 -23.82
CA GLU A 189 23.84 2.41 -23.94
C GLU A 189 24.11 3.82 -23.38
N ASP A 190 23.22 4.79 -23.65
CA ASP A 190 23.32 6.15 -23.09
C ASP A 190 23.19 6.15 -21.56
N ILE A 191 22.24 5.38 -21.00
CA ILE A 191 22.12 5.21 -19.55
C ILE A 191 23.39 4.59 -18.96
N ALA A 192 23.92 3.52 -19.57
CA ALA A 192 25.12 2.84 -19.07
C ALA A 192 26.33 3.79 -18.99
N ASN A 193 26.52 4.59 -20.04
CA ASN A 193 27.60 5.58 -20.09
C ASN A 193 27.44 6.65 -19.01
N LYS A 194 26.22 7.15 -18.78
CA LYS A 194 25.93 8.17 -17.78
C LYS A 194 26.01 7.63 -16.35
N SER A 195 25.50 6.43 -16.10
CA SER A 195 25.48 5.82 -14.76
C SER A 195 26.84 5.31 -14.33
N GLY A 196 27.72 4.99 -15.28
CA GLY A 196 29.04 4.43 -15.03
C GLY A 196 28.99 2.93 -14.70
N SER A 197 27.90 2.25 -15.07
CA SER A 197 27.76 0.79 -14.91
C SER A 197 27.10 0.16 -16.14
N PRO A 198 27.40 -1.11 -16.45
CA PRO A 198 26.73 -1.81 -17.54
C PRO A 198 25.23 -1.89 -17.25
N THR A 199 24.43 -1.16 -18.03
CA THR A 199 22.98 -1.14 -17.87
C THR A 199 22.34 -2.19 -18.78
N THR A 200 21.61 -3.13 -18.18
CA THR A 200 20.63 -3.96 -18.87
C THR A 200 19.23 -3.39 -18.63
N ILE A 201 18.20 -3.90 -19.30
CA ILE A 201 16.81 -3.50 -18.99
C ILE A 201 16.53 -3.73 -17.49
N GLU A 202 16.96 -4.86 -16.94
CA GLU A 202 16.73 -5.20 -15.53
C GLU A 202 17.47 -4.27 -14.58
N ASN A 203 18.77 -4.09 -14.82
CA ASN A 203 19.62 -3.33 -13.91
C ASN A 203 19.39 -1.82 -14.04
N GLY A 204 19.04 -1.35 -15.25
CA GLY A 204 18.71 0.04 -15.57
C GLY A 204 17.48 0.57 -14.85
N PHE A 205 16.44 -0.27 -14.81
CA PHE A 205 15.22 0.06 -14.08
C PHE A 205 15.43 -0.01 -12.56
N ILE A 206 16.23 -0.95 -12.04
CA ILE A 206 16.34 -1.11 -10.59
C ILE A 206 17.37 -0.15 -9.95
N ARG A 207 18.46 0.20 -10.63
CA ARG A 207 19.52 1.03 -10.03
C ARG A 207 19.40 2.50 -10.41
N GLU A 208 19.25 2.78 -11.70
CA GLU A 208 19.17 4.14 -12.20
C GLU A 208 17.77 4.69 -12.00
N TYR A 209 16.73 3.98 -12.44
CA TYR A 209 15.35 4.47 -12.30
C TYR A 209 14.90 4.57 -10.83
N ASP A 210 15.29 3.66 -9.93
CA ASP A 210 15.02 3.79 -8.48
C ASP A 210 15.68 5.03 -7.85
N CYS A 211 16.83 5.46 -8.37
CA CYS A 211 17.49 6.70 -7.93
C CYS A 211 16.78 7.97 -8.44
N TYR A 212 16.19 7.92 -9.64
CA TYR A 212 15.53 9.07 -10.26
C TYR A 212 14.04 9.18 -9.90
N PHE A 213 13.37 8.04 -9.72
CA PHE A 213 11.94 7.92 -9.44
C PHE A 213 11.71 6.90 -8.33
N CYS A 214 11.56 7.35 -7.09
CA CYS A 214 11.31 6.44 -5.95
C CYS A 214 9.88 5.83 -5.96
N GLU A 215 9.02 6.30 -6.88
CA GLU A 215 7.67 5.81 -7.11
C GLU A 215 7.69 4.74 -8.23
N HIS A 216 7.26 3.52 -7.92
CA HIS A 216 7.18 2.38 -8.83
C HIS A 216 5.86 1.64 -8.56
N ASP A 217 4.94 1.62 -9.52
CA ASP A 217 3.63 0.96 -9.40
C ASP A 217 3.58 -0.41 -10.13
N ILE A 218 4.73 -0.97 -10.47
CA ILE A 218 4.87 -2.16 -11.32
C ILE A 218 4.31 -3.42 -10.65
N THR A 219 4.44 -3.53 -9.32
CA THR A 219 4.01 -4.73 -8.57
C THR A 219 2.50 -4.96 -8.62
N ILE A 220 1.71 -3.89 -8.61
CA ILE A 220 0.24 -4.01 -8.64
C ILE A 220 -0.25 -4.34 -10.04
N ASN A 221 0.33 -3.74 -11.08
CA ASN A 221 0.02 -4.13 -12.46
C ASN A 221 0.33 -5.61 -12.70
N ALA A 222 1.47 -6.11 -12.21
CA ALA A 222 1.81 -7.52 -12.30
C ALA A 222 0.80 -8.42 -11.54
N LEU A 223 0.35 -8.01 -10.35
CA LEU A 223 -0.67 -8.73 -9.59
C LEU A 223 -2.01 -8.78 -10.34
N MET A 224 -2.45 -7.65 -10.89
CA MET A 224 -3.71 -7.57 -11.64
C MET A 224 -3.70 -8.44 -12.90
N ILE A 225 -2.57 -8.44 -13.62
CA ILE A 225 -2.36 -9.34 -14.77
C ILE A 225 -2.40 -10.80 -14.32
N ALA A 226 -1.70 -11.15 -13.24
CA ALA A 226 -1.66 -12.52 -12.74
C ALA A 226 -3.03 -13.04 -12.27
N LEU A 227 -3.88 -12.16 -11.74
CA LEU A 227 -5.24 -12.49 -11.30
C LEU A 227 -6.25 -12.51 -12.44
N ASN A 228 -5.83 -12.21 -13.68
CA ASN A 228 -6.71 -12.07 -14.85
C ASN A 228 -7.90 -11.12 -14.56
N CYS A 229 -7.66 -10.11 -13.73
CA CYS A 229 -8.64 -9.06 -13.47
C CYS A 229 -8.66 -8.16 -14.71
N GLU A 230 -9.72 -8.25 -15.53
CA GLU A 230 -9.96 -7.29 -16.60
C GLU A 230 -9.86 -5.87 -16.03
N LEU A 231 -9.29 -4.95 -16.83
CA LEU A 231 -9.15 -3.51 -16.58
C LEU A 231 -10.52 -2.79 -16.45
N ASN A 232 -11.48 -3.36 -15.74
CA ASN A 232 -12.57 -2.62 -15.14
C ASN A 232 -12.01 -1.88 -13.92
N VAL A 233 -11.10 -0.95 -14.20
CA VAL A 233 -10.68 0.11 -13.29
C VAL A 233 -11.96 0.84 -12.92
N LEU A 234 -12.55 0.45 -11.79
CA LEU A 234 -13.72 1.05 -11.17
C LEU A 234 -13.43 2.50 -10.84
N GLY A 235 -13.53 3.35 -11.85
CA GLY A 235 -12.97 4.69 -11.82
C GLY A 235 -11.46 4.66 -11.66
N LYS A 236 -10.77 5.68 -12.16
CA LYS A 236 -9.60 6.11 -11.39
C LYS A 236 -10.13 6.30 -9.96
N LEU A 237 -9.58 5.59 -8.98
CA LEU A 237 -9.38 6.22 -7.67
C LEU A 237 -8.40 7.36 -7.94
N SER A 238 -8.85 8.41 -8.63
CA SER A 238 -8.13 9.65 -8.93
C SER A 238 -7.83 10.43 -7.67
N GLU A 239 -8.08 9.84 -6.51
CA GLU A 239 -8.02 10.50 -5.23
C GLU A 239 -6.89 9.98 -4.36
N ILE A 240 -6.31 8.78 -4.56
CA ILE A 240 -5.14 8.32 -3.77
C ILE A 240 -3.87 8.55 -4.59
N GLY A 241 -3.43 9.81 -4.68
CA GLY A 241 -2.26 10.22 -5.48
C GLY A 241 -0.89 9.73 -5.01
N TYR A 242 -0.81 8.67 -4.19
CA TYR A 242 0.45 8.19 -3.61
C TYR A 242 0.49 6.66 -3.54
N GLY A 243 1.38 6.08 -4.35
CA GLY A 243 1.70 4.66 -4.38
C GLY A 243 0.62 3.76 -5.00
N ALA A 244 1.03 2.58 -5.43
CA ALA A 244 0.10 1.54 -5.86
C ALA A 244 -0.73 1.02 -4.67
N ASN A 245 -2.06 1.00 -4.82
CA ASN A 245 -3.01 0.44 -3.87
C ASN A 245 -4.04 -0.43 -4.61
N VAL A 246 -4.43 -1.56 -4.03
CA VAL A 246 -5.57 -2.39 -4.48
C VAL A 246 -6.45 -2.69 -3.27
N ALA A 247 -7.75 -2.53 -3.45
CA ALA A 247 -8.76 -2.96 -2.49
C ALA A 247 -9.70 -3.96 -3.18
N PHE A 248 -10.01 -5.05 -2.47
CA PHE A 248 -11.04 -6.00 -2.82
C PHE A 248 -12.19 -5.84 -1.83
N GLU A 249 -13.37 -5.54 -2.33
CA GLU A 249 -14.55 -5.30 -1.50
C GLU A 249 -15.59 -6.39 -1.74
N LEU A 250 -15.94 -7.15 -0.69
CA LEU A 250 -16.98 -8.17 -0.76
C LEU A 250 -18.30 -7.59 -0.24
N TYR A 251 -19.31 -7.64 -1.11
CA TYR A 251 -20.67 -7.19 -0.85
C TYR A 251 -21.65 -8.36 -0.81
N LEU A 252 -22.76 -8.18 -0.10
CA LEU A 252 -23.98 -8.95 -0.27
C LEU A 252 -24.98 -8.12 -1.06
N ILE A 253 -25.46 -8.66 -2.18
CA ILE A 253 -26.54 -8.11 -2.99
C ILE A 253 -27.64 -9.18 -3.06
N ASN A 254 -28.82 -8.90 -2.50
CA ASN A 254 -29.90 -9.90 -2.36
C ASN A 254 -29.41 -11.21 -1.69
N ASN A 255 -28.59 -11.11 -0.64
CA ASN A 255 -27.93 -12.22 0.06
C ASN A 255 -26.96 -13.08 -0.79
N LEU A 256 -26.57 -12.61 -1.97
CA LEU A 256 -25.55 -13.26 -2.81
C LEU A 256 -24.22 -12.49 -2.74
N PRO A 257 -23.07 -13.20 -2.68
CA PRO A 257 -21.76 -12.56 -2.62
C PRO A 257 -21.39 -11.92 -3.98
N TYR A 258 -20.82 -10.72 -3.92
CA TYR A 258 -20.29 -9.99 -5.06
C TYR A 258 -18.95 -9.35 -4.69
N VAL A 259 -17.90 -9.58 -5.47
CA VAL A 259 -16.58 -8.96 -5.27
C VAL A 259 -16.42 -7.80 -6.24
N LYS A 260 -16.05 -6.65 -5.69
CA LYS A 260 -15.75 -5.42 -6.41
C LYS A 260 -14.24 -5.13 -6.33
#